data_AF-A0A3B0TK62-F1
#
_entry.id   AF-A0A3B0TK62-F1
#
_cell.length_a   1.000
_cell.length_b   1.000
_cell.length_c   1.000
_cell.angle_alpha   90.00
_cell.angle_beta   90.00
_cell.angle_gamma   90.00
#
_symmetry.space_group_name_H-M   'P 1'
#
loop_
_entity.id
_entity.type
_entity.pdbx_description
1 polymer ?
#
loop_
_entity_poly.entity_id
_entity_poly.type
_entity_poly.pdbx_seq_one_letter_code
_entity_poly.pdbx_strand_id
1 'polypeptide(L)'
;MTVLIVGAAVSGRAAMELAIGDGRDVVVYDDNPEALRQLPEGVRAVDAATYRSVLPHVSLVVLSPGLPRDLEIVCFARSSGKRVLGETEFALEHTKTPYCAVTGTNGKTTVTGAAADMLVASGQRARAVGNIGVPLSAVTGDPVDTFVIEMSSFQLETTTSFHPRA
;
A
#
# COMPACT_ATOMS: atom_id res chain seq x y z
N MET A 1 -13.64 11.69 -5.44
CA MET A 1 -13.47 10.36 -6.08
C MET A 1 -13.13 9.40 -4.96
N THR A 2 -13.94 8.37 -4.71
CA THR A 2 -13.82 7.56 -3.49
C THR A 2 -12.88 6.36 -3.65
N VAL A 3 -11.96 6.19 -2.70
CA VAL A 3 -11.04 5.06 -2.58
C VAL A 3 -11.48 4.15 -1.43
N LEU A 4 -11.55 2.86 -1.68
CA LEU A 4 -11.76 1.84 -0.65
C LEU A 4 -10.44 1.21 -0.26
N ILE A 5 -10.05 1.35 1.00
CA ILE A 5 -8.89 0.66 1.56
C ILE A 5 -9.38 -0.64 2.21
N VAL A 6 -8.78 -1.77 1.85
CA VAL A 6 -9.08 -3.08 2.43
C VAL A 6 -7.93 -3.44 3.37
N GLY A 7 -8.23 -3.49 4.67
CA GLY A 7 -7.28 -3.60 5.77
C GLY A 7 -6.97 -2.25 6.43
N ALA A 8 -7.01 -2.19 7.75
CA ALA A 8 -6.79 -1.00 8.58
C ALA A 8 -5.56 -1.13 9.51
N ALA A 9 -4.66 -2.07 9.20
CA ALA A 9 -3.35 -2.18 9.84
C ALA A 9 -2.38 -1.09 9.33
N VAL A 10 -1.07 -1.29 9.52
CA VAL A 10 -0.03 -0.27 9.23
C VAL A 10 -0.05 0.17 7.75
N SER A 11 0.03 -0.75 6.79
CA SER A 11 0.02 -0.41 5.36
C SER A 11 -1.31 0.16 4.88
N GLY A 12 -2.43 -0.33 5.41
CA GLY A 12 -3.76 0.18 5.07
C GLY A 12 -3.94 1.63 5.53
N ARG A 13 -3.50 1.96 6.76
CA ARG A 13 -3.52 3.33 7.27
C ARG A 13 -2.63 4.26 6.47
N ALA A 14 -1.44 3.83 6.09
CA ALA A 14 -0.55 4.59 5.23
C ALA A 14 -1.17 4.87 3.84
N ALA A 15 -1.84 3.88 3.24
CA ALA A 15 -2.56 4.06 1.98
C ALA A 15 -3.79 4.99 2.13
N MET A 16 -4.51 4.90 3.25
CA MET A 16 -5.60 5.82 3.60
C MET A 16 -5.11 7.25 3.69
N GLU A 17 -4.03 7.49 4.44
CA GLU A 17 -3.44 8.82 4.62
C GLU A 17 -2.94 9.41 3.28
N LEU A 18 -2.31 8.60 2.44
CA LEU A 18 -1.91 8.99 1.09
C LEU A 18 -3.12 9.41 0.25
N ALA A 19 -4.20 8.61 0.25
CA ALA A 19 -5.42 8.94 -0.47
C ALA A 19 -6.12 10.21 0.05
N ILE A 20 -6.13 10.42 1.37
CA ILE A 20 -6.64 11.67 1.97
C ILE A 20 -5.78 12.87 1.55
N GLY A 21 -4.45 12.73 1.55
CA GLY A 21 -3.52 13.77 1.10
C GLY A 21 -3.74 14.20 -0.36
N ASP A 22 -4.19 13.26 -1.21
CA ASP A 22 -4.63 13.50 -2.57
C ASP A 22 -5.99 14.23 -2.70
N GLY A 23 -6.67 14.51 -1.58
CA GLY A 23 -8.01 15.08 -1.54
C GLY A 23 -9.12 14.10 -1.96
N ARG A 24 -8.89 12.79 -1.79
CA ARG A 24 -9.88 11.75 -2.10
C ARG A 24 -10.72 11.41 -0.88
N ASP A 25 -12.00 11.08 -1.12
CA ASP A 25 -12.84 10.49 -0.08
C ASP A 25 -12.38 9.07 0.19
N VAL A 26 -12.25 8.69 1.46
CA VAL A 26 -11.78 7.35 1.83
C VAL A 26 -12.85 6.58 2.60
N VAL A 27 -13.03 5.33 2.20
CA VAL A 27 -13.76 4.31 2.96
C VAL A 27 -12.78 3.21 3.33
N VAL A 28 -12.85 2.71 4.56
CA VAL A 28 -11.98 1.62 5.03
C VAL A 28 -12.82 0.40 5.37
N TYR A 29 -12.41 -0.75 4.84
CA TYR A 29 -12.91 -2.06 5.21
C TYR A 29 -11.90 -2.79 6.08
N ASP A 30 -12.36 -3.41 7.16
CA ASP A 30 -11.60 -4.36 7.96
C ASP A 30 -12.59 -5.34 8.64
N ASP A 31 -12.19 -6.59 8.85
CA ASP A 31 -13.00 -7.58 9.56
C ASP A 31 -12.83 -7.49 11.08
N ASN A 32 -11.82 -6.75 11.56
CA ASN A 32 -11.60 -6.45 12.96
C ASN A 32 -12.30 -5.13 13.37
N PRO A 33 -13.37 -5.17 14.19
CA PRO A 33 -14.08 -3.97 14.63
C PRO A 33 -13.23 -3.03 15.48
N GLU A 34 -12.17 -3.52 16.13
CA GLU A 34 -11.23 -2.68 16.87
C GLU A 34 -10.39 -1.82 15.92
N ALA A 35 -9.91 -2.41 14.82
CA ALA A 35 -9.12 -1.68 13.83
C ALA A 35 -9.93 -0.55 13.20
N LEU A 36 -11.23 -0.79 12.95
CA LEU A 36 -12.17 0.22 12.47
C LEU A 36 -12.43 1.34 13.49
N ARG A 37 -12.55 1.01 14.78
CA ARG A 37 -12.77 2.01 15.86
C ARG A 37 -11.58 2.95 16.06
N GLN A 38 -10.39 2.53 15.65
CA GLN A 38 -9.17 3.33 15.73
C GLN A 38 -8.95 4.22 14.51
N LEU A 39 -9.89 4.28 13.56
CA LEU A 39 -9.76 5.16 12.40
C LEU A 39 -9.95 6.63 12.80
N PRO A 40 -9.31 7.57 12.08
CA PRO A 40 -9.51 9.00 12.31
C PRO A 40 -10.97 9.41 12.14
N GLU A 41 -11.38 10.48 12.84
CA GLU A 41 -12.70 11.06 12.67
C GLU A 41 -12.93 11.50 11.22
N GLY A 42 -14.14 11.26 10.70
CA GLY A 42 -14.52 11.59 9.33
C GLY A 42 -14.18 10.50 8.30
N VAL A 43 -13.39 9.48 8.64
CA VAL A 43 -13.17 8.31 7.76
C VAL A 43 -14.33 7.34 7.89
N ARG A 44 -14.98 7.01 6.77
CA ARG A 44 -16.08 6.05 6.77
C ARG A 44 -15.54 4.63 6.90
N ALA A 45 -16.01 3.90 7.90
CA ALA A 45 -15.72 2.47 8.08
C ALA A 45 -16.84 1.58 7.52
N VAL A 46 -16.48 0.42 6.98
CA VAL A 46 -17.41 -0.65 6.59
C VAL A 46 -16.83 -2.00 6.99
N ASP A 47 -17.71 -2.99 7.11
CA ASP A 47 -17.38 -4.37 7.47
C ASP A 47 -18.02 -5.35 6.46
N ALA A 48 -17.95 -6.65 6.77
CA ALA A 48 -18.53 -7.71 5.93
C ALA A 48 -20.04 -7.55 5.68
N ALA A 49 -20.78 -6.92 6.60
CA ALA A 49 -22.21 -6.72 6.46
C ALA A 49 -22.55 -5.49 5.59
N THR A 50 -21.69 -4.47 5.58
CA THR A 50 -22.02 -3.15 5.04
C THR A 50 -21.27 -2.78 3.76
N TYR A 51 -20.18 -3.47 3.42
CA TYR A 51 -19.31 -3.09 2.28
C TYR A 51 -20.04 -3.06 0.93
N ARG A 52 -21.06 -3.89 0.73
CA ARG A 52 -21.83 -3.94 -0.52
C ARG A 52 -22.55 -2.63 -0.83
N SER A 53 -22.93 -1.88 0.19
CA SER A 53 -23.62 -0.60 0.03
C SER A 53 -22.72 0.54 -0.47
N VAL A 54 -21.41 0.45 -0.21
CA VAL A 54 -20.45 1.51 -0.58
C VAL A 54 -19.77 1.26 -1.91
N LEU A 55 -19.56 -0.01 -2.27
CA LEU A 55 -18.76 -0.37 -3.42
C LEU A 55 -19.23 0.24 -4.76
N PRO A 56 -20.53 0.43 -5.03
CA PRO A 56 -20.98 1.13 -6.24
C PRO A 56 -20.37 2.53 -6.39
N HIS A 57 -20.16 3.24 -5.28
CA HIS A 57 -19.61 4.61 -5.24
C HIS A 57 -18.09 4.66 -5.20
N VAL A 58 -17.43 3.51 -5.02
CA VAL A 58 -15.97 3.39 -5.01
C VAL A 58 -15.45 3.35 -6.44
N SER A 59 -14.32 4.01 -6.66
CA SER A 59 -13.65 4.11 -7.96
C SER A 59 -12.33 3.33 -8.02
N LEU A 60 -11.70 3.11 -6.87
CA LEU A 60 -10.46 2.39 -6.70
C LEU A 60 -10.51 1.59 -5.39
N VAL A 61 -10.05 0.36 -5.42
CA VAL A 61 -9.81 -0.47 -4.23
C VAL A 61 -8.31 -0.65 -4.04
N VAL A 62 -7.81 -0.40 -2.84
CA VAL A 62 -6.42 -0.63 -2.44
C VAL A 62 -6.38 -1.72 -1.39
N LEU A 63 -5.72 -2.82 -1.71
CA LEU A 63 -5.60 -4.01 -0.86
C LEU A 63 -4.31 -3.95 -0.04
N SER A 64 -4.44 -4.05 1.29
CA SER A 64 -3.28 -4.16 2.16
C SER A 64 -2.46 -5.43 1.87
N PRO A 65 -1.13 -5.39 2.02
CA PRO A 65 -0.28 -6.57 1.90
C PRO A 65 -0.71 -7.68 2.86
N GLY A 66 -0.60 -8.94 2.41
CA GLY A 66 -0.90 -10.13 3.23
C GLY A 66 -2.38 -10.50 3.31
N LEU A 67 -3.30 -9.65 2.86
CA LEU A 67 -4.70 -10.03 2.74
C LEU A 67 -4.94 -10.90 1.50
N PRO A 68 -5.82 -11.93 1.59
CA PRO A 68 -6.11 -12.78 0.46
C PRO A 68 -6.71 -12.00 -0.72
N ARG A 69 -6.23 -12.26 -1.94
CA ARG A 69 -6.74 -11.60 -3.15
C ARG A 69 -8.12 -12.12 -3.54
N ASP A 70 -8.51 -13.27 -3.01
CA ASP A 70 -9.80 -13.93 -3.22
C ASP A 70 -10.82 -13.60 -2.11
N LEU A 71 -10.50 -12.67 -1.20
CA LEU A 71 -11.47 -12.10 -0.26
C LEU A 71 -12.75 -11.68 -1.01
N GLU A 72 -13.90 -11.97 -0.40
CA GLU A 72 -15.21 -11.74 -1.04
C GLU A 72 -15.37 -10.31 -1.55
N ILE A 73 -14.97 -9.31 -0.75
CA ILE A 73 -15.00 -7.89 -1.11
C ILE A 73 -14.11 -7.56 -2.32
N VAL A 74 -12.94 -8.20 -2.42
CA VAL A 74 -11.99 -8.00 -3.52
C VAL A 74 -12.52 -8.64 -4.79
N CYS A 75 -13.03 -9.87 -4.69
CA CYS A 75 -13.67 -10.58 -5.80
C CYS A 75 -14.90 -9.81 -6.32
N PHE A 76 -15.73 -9.31 -5.41
CA PHE A 76 -16.92 -8.52 -5.75
C PHE A 76 -16.56 -7.18 -6.39
N ALA A 77 -15.47 -6.52 -5.95
CA ALA A 77 -14.96 -5.31 -6.60
C ALA A 77 -14.49 -5.58 -8.03
N ARG A 78 -13.69 -6.64 -8.24
CA ARG A 78 -13.23 -7.03 -9.57
C ARG A 78 -14.39 -7.38 -10.51
N SER A 79 -15.36 -8.18 -10.05
CA SER A 79 -16.52 -8.54 -10.86
C SER A 79 -17.45 -7.36 -11.16
N SER A 80 -17.42 -6.32 -10.31
CA SER A 80 -18.11 -5.05 -10.53
C SER A 80 -17.30 -4.06 -11.40
N GLY A 81 -16.22 -4.50 -12.04
CA GLY A 81 -15.38 -3.69 -12.91
C GLY A 81 -14.56 -2.61 -12.19
N LYS A 82 -14.40 -2.72 -10.87
CA LYS A 82 -13.60 -1.76 -10.10
C LYS A 82 -12.12 -2.06 -10.28
N ARG A 83 -11.32 -1.00 -10.37
CA ARG A 83 -9.85 -1.10 -10.34
C ARG A 83 -9.42 -1.54 -8.94
N VAL A 84 -8.63 -2.62 -8.87
CA VAL A 84 -8.08 -3.14 -7.60
C VAL A 84 -6.56 -3.18 -7.69
N LEU A 85 -5.88 -2.53 -6.76
CA LEU A 85 -4.43 -2.48 -6.65
C LEU A 85 -3.99 -2.98 -5.28
N GLY A 86 -2.74 -3.43 -5.14
CA GLY A 86 -2.10 -3.52 -3.82
C GLY A 86 -1.69 -2.14 -3.30
N GLU A 87 -1.46 -2.02 -1.99
CA GLU A 87 -0.89 -0.81 -1.37
C GLU A 87 0.38 -0.35 -2.08
N THR A 88 1.26 -1.29 -2.43
CA THR A 88 2.56 -0.93 -2.99
C THR A 88 2.45 -0.40 -4.41
N GLU A 89 1.58 -0.99 -5.26
CA GLU A 89 1.25 -0.43 -6.57
C GLU A 89 0.62 0.95 -6.46
N PHE A 90 -0.32 1.12 -5.52
CA PHE A 90 -0.91 2.42 -5.26
C PHE A 90 0.14 3.45 -4.85
N ALA A 91 1.08 3.10 -3.96
CA ALA A 91 2.16 3.99 -3.57
C ALA A 91 3.14 4.30 -4.73
N LEU A 92 3.44 3.32 -5.59
CA LEU A 92 4.30 3.51 -6.76
C LEU A 92 3.71 4.52 -7.76
N GLU A 93 2.39 4.57 -7.92
CA GLU A 93 1.72 5.60 -8.75
C GLU A 93 1.96 7.02 -8.24
N HIS A 94 2.30 7.19 -6.96
CA HIS A 94 2.58 8.48 -6.33
C HIS A 94 4.09 8.71 -6.16
N THR A 95 4.92 7.71 -6.45
CA THR A 95 6.37 7.78 -6.24
C THR A 95 7.06 8.21 -7.52
N LYS A 96 7.68 9.40 -7.49
CA LYS A 96 8.55 9.90 -8.58
C LYS A 96 10.02 9.57 -8.37
N THR A 97 10.39 9.23 -7.14
CA THR A 97 11.76 8.92 -6.74
C THR A 97 12.20 7.58 -7.35
N PRO A 98 13.44 7.48 -7.88
CA PRO A 98 14.04 6.21 -8.27
C PRO A 98 13.97 5.15 -7.16
N TYR A 99 13.91 3.88 -7.55
CA TYR A 99 13.83 2.80 -6.59
C TYR A 99 14.49 1.50 -7.05
N CYS A 100 15.16 0.86 -6.11
CA CYS A 100 15.59 -0.53 -6.16
C CYS A 100 14.55 -1.41 -5.47
N ALA A 101 14.52 -2.69 -5.81
CA ALA A 101 13.66 -3.66 -5.16
C ALA A 101 14.40 -4.94 -4.77
N VAL A 102 14.10 -5.46 -3.58
CA VAL A 102 14.64 -6.70 -3.04
C VAL A 102 13.50 -7.65 -2.73
N THR A 103 13.53 -8.85 -3.31
CA THR A 103 12.58 -9.93 -3.00
C THR A 103 13.33 -11.25 -2.80
N GLY A 104 12.60 -12.31 -2.47
CA GLY A 104 13.14 -13.65 -2.21
C GLY A 104 12.58 -14.28 -0.94
N THR A 105 12.87 -15.55 -0.72
CA THR A 105 12.38 -16.27 0.47
C THR A 105 13.08 -15.77 1.74
N ASN A 106 14.41 -15.64 1.70
CA ASN A 106 15.25 -15.30 2.85
C ASN A 106 16.20 -14.13 2.53
N GLY A 107 16.70 -13.47 3.56
CA GLY A 107 17.73 -12.42 3.43
C GLY A 107 17.23 -11.07 2.89
N LYS A 108 15.95 -10.97 2.49
CA LYS A 108 15.34 -9.72 1.99
C LYS A 108 15.63 -8.52 2.89
N THR A 109 15.36 -8.64 4.18
CA THR A 109 15.48 -7.53 5.14
C THR A 109 16.92 -7.09 5.31
N THR A 110 17.83 -8.05 5.45
CA THR A 110 19.27 -7.79 5.56
C THR A 110 19.81 -7.12 4.30
N VAL A 111 19.44 -7.62 3.11
CA VAL A 111 19.91 -7.06 1.83
C VAL A 111 19.30 -5.68 1.57
N THR A 112 18.02 -5.48 1.88
CA THR A 112 17.34 -4.18 1.71
C THR A 112 18.01 -3.11 2.58
N GLY A 113 18.25 -3.42 3.86
CA GLY A 113 18.96 -2.53 4.78
C GLY A 113 20.40 -2.25 4.31
N ALA A 114 21.17 -3.30 4.02
CA ALA A 114 22.56 -3.14 3.57
C ALA A 114 22.68 -2.34 2.28
N ALA A 115 21.78 -2.52 1.30
CA ALA A 115 21.77 -1.74 0.08
C ALA A 115 21.46 -0.25 0.33
N ALA A 116 20.52 0.06 1.23
CA ALA A 116 20.26 1.44 1.63
C ALA A 116 21.47 2.07 2.32
N ASP A 117 22.12 1.34 3.23
CA ASP A 117 23.31 1.80 3.94
C ASP A 117 24.49 2.06 2.99
N MET A 118 24.67 1.20 1.97
CA MET A 118 25.69 1.39 0.93
C MET A 118 25.42 2.65 0.10
N LEU A 119 24.17 2.91 -0.29
CA LEU A 119 23.80 4.14 -1.00
C LEU A 119 24.04 5.38 -0.14
N VAL A 120 23.70 5.33 1.15
CA VAL A 120 23.99 6.41 2.11
C VAL A 120 25.49 6.64 2.24
N ALA A 121 26.29 5.57 2.38
CA ALA A 121 27.74 5.65 2.44
C ALA A 121 28.37 6.21 1.15
N SER A 122 27.68 6.09 0.01
CA SER A 122 28.08 6.70 -1.27
C SER A 122 27.70 8.18 -1.42
N GLY A 123 27.05 8.77 -0.41
CA GLY A 123 26.63 10.18 -0.40
C GLY A 123 25.22 10.44 -0.94
N GLN A 124 24.43 9.39 -1.22
CA GLN A 124 23.03 9.54 -1.62
C GLN A 124 22.10 9.55 -0.40
N ARG A 125 20.95 10.21 -0.51
CA ARG A 125 19.85 10.04 0.44
C ARG A 125 19.08 8.79 0.02
N ALA A 126 19.22 7.70 0.75
CA ALA A 126 18.48 6.47 0.48
C ALA A 126 17.68 6.02 1.71
N ARG A 127 16.55 5.33 1.46
CA ARG A 127 15.69 4.81 2.52
C ARG A 127 15.20 3.40 2.19
N ALA A 128 15.37 2.47 3.13
CA ALA A 128 14.76 1.15 3.07
C ALA A 128 13.28 1.23 3.49
N VAL A 129 12.38 0.68 2.66
CA VAL A 129 10.92 0.79 2.81
C VAL A 129 10.21 -0.48 2.30
N GLY A 130 8.88 -0.54 2.42
CA GLY A 130 8.07 -1.60 1.80
C GLY A 130 7.60 -2.64 2.81
N ASN A 131 7.90 -3.92 2.55
CA ASN A 131 7.53 -5.05 3.43
C ASN A 131 8.25 -5.06 4.79
N ILE A 132 9.08 -4.05 5.07
CA ILE A 132 9.78 -3.85 6.34
C ILE A 132 9.68 -2.41 6.78
N GLY A 133 9.70 -2.20 8.09
CA GLY A 133 9.73 -0.87 8.68
C GLY A 133 8.50 -0.05 8.29
N VAL A 134 8.67 0.84 7.31
CA VAL A 134 7.64 1.77 6.86
C VAL A 134 7.07 1.35 5.50
N PRO A 135 5.73 1.29 5.33
CA PRO A 135 5.11 1.08 4.03
C PRO A 135 5.50 2.19 3.05
N LEU A 136 5.60 1.87 1.76
CA LEU A 136 5.96 2.85 0.74
C LEU A 136 4.94 4.00 0.69
N SER A 137 3.65 3.71 0.87
CA SER A 137 2.58 4.72 0.87
C SER A 137 2.76 5.84 1.90
N ALA A 138 3.46 5.59 3.02
CA ALA A 138 3.70 6.59 4.06
C ALA A 138 4.84 7.56 3.72
N VAL A 139 5.63 7.28 2.68
CA VAL A 139 6.91 7.97 2.43
C VAL A 139 7.10 8.36 0.98
N THR A 140 6.07 8.26 0.14
CA THR A 140 6.13 8.58 -1.30
C THR A 140 6.65 10.00 -1.61
N GLY A 141 6.42 10.95 -0.69
CA GLY A 141 6.86 12.34 -0.77
C GLY A 141 8.17 12.68 -0.05
N ASP A 142 8.86 11.70 0.52
CA ASP A 142 10.11 11.95 1.25
C ASP A 142 11.20 12.50 0.31
N PRO A 143 12.02 13.46 0.78
CA PRO A 143 13.10 14.03 -0.01
C PRO A 143 14.34 13.11 -0.02
N VAL A 144 14.19 11.92 -0.59
CA VAL A 144 15.29 10.96 -0.81
C VAL A 144 15.60 10.81 -2.29
N ASP A 145 16.83 10.42 -2.61
CA ASP A 145 17.31 10.21 -3.97
C ASP A 145 16.92 8.82 -4.50
N THR A 146 16.89 7.80 -3.61
CA THR A 146 16.51 6.42 -3.97
C THR A 146 15.75 5.72 -2.84
N PHE A 147 14.67 5.03 -3.16
CA PHE A 147 14.07 4.04 -2.26
C PHE A 147 14.65 2.64 -2.49
N VAL A 148 14.91 1.90 -1.41
CA VAL A 148 15.20 0.46 -1.49
C VAL A 148 14.00 -0.29 -0.93
N ILE A 149 13.19 -0.85 -1.82
CA ILE A 149 11.89 -1.41 -1.47
C ILE A 149 12.03 -2.91 -1.24
N GLU A 150 11.78 -3.37 -0.01
CA GLU A 150 11.55 -4.80 0.22
C GLU A 150 10.17 -5.20 -0.31
N MET A 151 10.13 -6.24 -1.14
CA MET A 151 8.90 -6.78 -1.73
C MET A 151 8.67 -8.23 -1.34
N SER A 152 7.48 -8.53 -0.81
CA SER A 152 6.97 -9.89 -0.68
C SER A 152 6.39 -10.41 -2.00
N SER A 153 6.25 -11.73 -2.14
CA SER A 153 5.55 -12.34 -3.29
C SER A 153 4.11 -11.87 -3.39
N PHE A 154 3.41 -11.72 -2.25
CA PHE A 154 2.03 -11.23 -2.20
C PHE A 154 1.88 -9.80 -2.71
N GLN A 155 2.85 -8.92 -2.43
CA GLN A 155 2.84 -7.57 -2.98
C GLN A 155 3.07 -7.59 -4.49
N LEU A 156 4.08 -8.33 -4.97
CA LEU A 156 4.37 -8.46 -6.41
C LEU A 156 3.17 -8.98 -7.20
N GLU A 157 2.40 -9.89 -6.61
CA GLU A 157 1.16 -10.45 -7.14
C GLU A 157 0.01 -9.44 -7.35
N THR A 158 0.13 -8.23 -6.80
CA THR A 158 -0.86 -7.14 -6.92
C THR A 158 -0.27 -5.87 -7.55
N THR A 159 0.91 -5.99 -8.15
CA THR A 159 1.67 -4.90 -8.77
C THR A 159 1.67 -5.08 -10.29
N THR A 160 1.51 -4.00 -11.05
CA THR A 160 1.40 -3.98 -12.51
C THR A 160 2.37 -3.03 -13.19
N SER A 161 2.70 -1.91 -12.53
CA SER A 161 3.63 -0.91 -13.05
C SER A 161 5.03 -1.03 -12.45
N PHE A 162 5.36 -2.20 -11.88
CA PHE A 162 6.64 -2.45 -11.21
C PHE A 162 7.83 -2.42 -12.18
N HIS A 163 8.59 -1.34 -12.17
CA HIS A 163 9.76 -1.16 -13.02
C HIS A 163 10.92 -0.53 -12.23
N PRO A 164 11.58 -1.29 -11.33
CA PRO A 164 12.71 -0.80 -10.57
C PRO A 164 13.81 -0.23 -11.48
N ARG A 165 14.27 0.97 -11.15
CA ARG A 165 15.39 1.66 -11.81
C ARG A 165 16.17 2.41 -10.73
N ALA A 166 17.47 2.16 -10.72
CA ALA A 166 18.47 2.85 -9.90
C ALA A 166 19.32 3.74 -10.79
#